data_AF-A0A953VYB1-F1
#
_entry.id   AF-A0A953VYB1-F1
#
_cell.length_a   1.000
_cell.length_b   1.000
_cell.length_c   1.000
_cell.angle_alpha   90.00
_cell.angle_beta   90.00
_cell.angle_gamma   90.00
#
_symmetry.space_group_name_H-M   'P 1'
#
loop_
_entity.id
_entity.type
_entity.pdbx_description
1 polymer ?
#
loop_
_entity_poly.entity_id
_entity_poly.type
_entity_poly.pdbx_seq_one_letter_code
_entity_poly.pdbx_strand_id
1 'polypeptide(L)'
;KSLGNFFTVRDLLDQGIPGEVIRFVFLSTHYRKPMDWTAKKAEEAEKTLRKWYDQAASGGEPGHIDEAVVEALARDLNTAGALSECHRLSHADDAVALRASLQFLGLMGPERPDWAKAPSVDLSRWAERLSAMRIAAMESKDFSAVDRLKAALIEAGIEVRMSKSGVELTPQPDFDPAKLEALA
;
A
#
# COMPACT_ATOMS: atom_id res chain seq x y z
N LYS A 1 15.48 -28.19 17.11
CA LYS A 1 14.39 -27.43 16.44
C LYS A 1 13.07 -27.88 17.07
N SER A 2 12.61 -27.21 18.13
CA SER A 2 11.43 -27.65 18.89
C SER A 2 10.78 -26.53 19.72
N LEU A 3 10.63 -25.35 19.12
CA LEU A 3 9.67 -24.32 19.49
C LEU A 3 9.10 -23.88 18.14
N GLY A 4 7.79 -23.88 17.94
CA GLY A 4 7.11 -23.51 16.68
C GLY A 4 7.29 -22.05 16.25
N ASN A 5 8.44 -21.44 16.60
CA ASN A 5 8.81 -20.03 16.41
C ASN A 5 9.88 -19.87 15.32
N PHE A 6 10.07 -20.87 14.46
CA PHE A 6 10.99 -20.81 13.33
C PHE A 6 10.21 -21.02 12.04
N PHE A 7 10.26 -20.04 11.15
CA PHE A 7 9.82 -20.14 9.77
C PHE A 7 10.97 -19.68 8.88
N THR A 8 11.01 -20.23 7.69
CA THR A 8 11.97 -19.89 6.64
C THR A 8 11.41 -18.79 5.74
N VAL A 9 12.28 -18.17 4.93
CA VAL A 9 11.83 -17.26 3.86
C VAL A 9 10.87 -17.99 2.92
N ARG A 10 11.09 -19.29 2.67
CA ARG A 10 10.21 -20.09 1.81
C ARG A 10 8.80 -20.21 2.40
N ASP A 11 8.68 -20.44 3.71
CA ASP A 11 7.39 -20.52 4.40
C ASP A 11 6.60 -19.21 4.30
N LEU A 12 7.29 -18.05 4.33
CA LEU A 12 6.64 -16.74 4.17
C LEU A 12 6.19 -16.49 2.72
N LEU A 13 7.03 -16.88 1.75
CA LEU A 13 6.67 -16.79 0.32
C LEU A 13 5.49 -17.70 -0.01
N ASP A 14 5.45 -18.92 0.53
CA ASP A 14 4.34 -19.86 0.33
C ASP A 14 3.05 -19.39 1.04
N GLN A 15 3.15 -18.50 2.03
CA GLN A 15 2.01 -17.76 2.62
C GLN A 15 1.54 -16.56 1.78
N GLY A 16 2.19 -16.30 0.64
CA GLY A 16 1.84 -15.19 -0.26
C GLY A 16 2.48 -13.85 0.11
N ILE A 17 3.41 -13.83 1.09
CA ILE A 17 4.10 -12.59 1.48
C ILE A 17 5.16 -12.25 0.42
N PRO A 18 5.12 -11.08 -0.23
CA PRO A 18 6.09 -10.72 -1.25
C PRO A 18 7.52 -10.61 -0.70
N GLY A 19 8.52 -10.96 -1.51
CA GLY A 19 9.92 -10.91 -1.10
C GLY A 19 10.38 -9.52 -0.69
N GLU A 20 9.88 -8.47 -1.35
CA GLU A 20 10.16 -7.08 -1.02
C GLU A 20 9.56 -6.68 0.34
N VAL A 21 8.39 -7.21 0.69
CA VAL A 21 7.77 -7.02 2.02
C VAL A 21 8.64 -7.64 3.10
N ILE A 22 9.12 -8.87 2.87
CA ILE A 22 10.05 -9.54 3.79
C ILE A 22 11.31 -8.69 3.96
N ARG A 23 11.93 -8.26 2.84
CA ARG A 23 13.13 -7.43 2.84
C ARG A 23 12.91 -6.12 3.59
N PHE A 24 11.80 -5.43 3.35
CA PHE A 24 11.46 -4.19 4.03
C PHE A 24 11.42 -4.37 5.54
N VAL A 25 10.73 -5.40 6.03
CA VAL A 25 10.66 -5.69 7.48
C VAL A 25 12.06 -5.86 8.03
N PHE A 26 12.93 -6.66 7.39
CA PHE A 26 14.31 -6.86 7.83
C PHE A 26 15.15 -5.57 7.84
N LEU A 27 14.92 -4.67 6.89
CA LEU A 27 15.61 -3.37 6.81
C LEU A 27 15.06 -2.34 7.83
N SER A 28 13.89 -2.58 8.41
CA SER A 28 13.22 -1.64 9.32
C SER A 28 13.83 -1.57 10.73
N THR A 29 14.80 -2.44 11.04
CA THR A 29 15.56 -2.40 12.29
C THR A 29 17.04 -2.48 11.96
N HIS A 30 17.86 -1.77 12.72
CA HIS A 30 19.31 -1.78 12.54
C HIS A 30 19.86 -3.20 12.66
N TYR A 31 20.77 -3.59 11.75
CA TYR A 31 21.32 -4.95 11.67
C TYR A 31 21.95 -5.50 12.97
N ARG A 32 22.35 -4.62 13.91
CA ARG A 32 22.95 -4.99 15.20
C ARG A 32 21.92 -5.23 16.31
N LYS A 33 20.63 -5.05 16.02
CA LYS A 33 19.54 -5.20 16.98
C LYS A 33 18.74 -6.46 16.64
N PRO A 34 18.19 -7.15 17.66
CA PRO A 34 17.29 -8.26 17.41
C PRO A 34 16.07 -7.75 16.62
N MET A 35 15.69 -8.51 15.59
CA MET A 35 14.50 -8.25 14.80
C MET A 35 13.44 -9.30 15.10
N ASP A 36 12.31 -8.84 15.64
CA ASP A 36 11.12 -9.67 15.77
C ASP A 36 10.25 -9.52 14.53
N TRP A 37 10.04 -10.62 13.81
CA TRP A 37 9.06 -10.67 12.73
C TRP A 37 7.66 -10.86 13.31
N THR A 38 6.69 -10.10 12.81
CA THR A 38 5.26 -10.27 13.14
C THR A 38 4.41 -10.09 11.88
N ALA A 39 3.24 -10.72 11.84
CA ALA A 39 2.28 -10.52 10.75
C ALA A 39 1.91 -9.04 10.58
N LYS A 40 1.75 -8.31 11.70
CA LYS A 40 1.49 -6.87 11.70
C LYS A 40 2.61 -6.06 11.02
N LYS A 41 3.89 -6.37 11.27
CA LYS A 41 5.01 -5.70 10.59
C LYS A 41 5.00 -5.97 9.10
N ALA A 42 4.67 -7.19 8.68
CA ALA A 42 4.54 -7.54 7.27
C ALA A 42 3.40 -6.76 6.60
N GLU A 43 2.23 -6.68 7.24
CA GLU A 43 1.08 -5.90 6.77
C GLU A 43 1.41 -4.40 6.63
N GLU A 44 2.05 -3.80 7.65
CA GLU A 44 2.48 -2.39 7.63
C GLU A 44 3.52 -2.11 6.53
N ALA A 45 4.48 -3.03 6.36
CA ALA A 45 5.49 -2.95 5.31
C ALA A 45 4.86 -3.06 3.91
N GLU A 46 3.92 -3.99 3.72
CA GLU A 46 3.21 -4.16 2.46
C GLU A 46 2.42 -2.91 2.09
N LYS A 47 1.64 -2.37 3.04
CA LYS A 47 0.86 -1.14 2.83
C LYS A 47 1.77 0.04 2.45
N THR A 48 2.92 0.15 3.12
CA THR A 48 3.91 1.19 2.84
C THR A 48 4.49 1.04 1.43
N LEU A 49 4.91 -0.16 1.06
CA LEU A 49 5.48 -0.44 -0.26
C LEU A 49 4.49 -0.21 -1.38
N ARG A 50 3.22 -0.58 -1.22
CA ARG A 50 2.17 -0.31 -2.22
C ARG A 50 2.05 1.18 -2.50
N LYS A 51 1.88 1.98 -1.44
CA LYS A 51 1.85 3.45 -1.55
C LYS A 51 3.10 4.00 -2.24
N TRP A 52 4.28 3.54 -1.82
CA TRP A 52 5.54 4.01 -2.38
C TRP A 52 5.71 3.64 -3.85
N TYR A 53 5.29 2.44 -4.27
CA TYR A 53 5.33 2.06 -5.67
C TYR A 53 4.31 2.80 -6.52
N ASP A 54 3.13 3.12 -5.99
CA ASP A 54 2.17 4.01 -6.67
C ASP A 54 2.80 5.38 -6.96
N GLN A 55 3.43 5.99 -5.95
CA GLN A 55 4.11 7.27 -6.10
C GLN A 55 5.33 7.17 -7.02
N ALA A 56 6.18 6.16 -6.84
CA ALA A 56 7.38 5.98 -7.66
C ALA A 56 7.04 5.69 -9.14
N ALA A 57 5.94 4.98 -9.41
CA ALA A 57 5.51 4.70 -10.78
C ALA A 57 5.01 5.95 -11.52
N SER A 58 4.46 6.95 -10.82
CA SER A 58 4.03 8.21 -11.45
C SER A 58 5.20 9.12 -11.83
N GLY A 59 6.38 8.95 -11.22
CA GLY A 59 7.57 9.77 -11.44
C GLY A 59 8.33 9.52 -12.76
N GLY A 60 7.95 8.53 -13.57
CA GLY A 60 8.72 8.18 -14.77
C GLY A 60 10.11 7.63 -14.43
N GLU A 61 11.14 7.95 -15.21
CA GLU A 61 12.50 7.43 -15.01
C GLU A 61 13.11 7.86 -13.67
N PRO A 62 13.89 6.97 -13.00
CA PRO A 62 14.56 7.31 -11.75
C PRO A 62 15.57 8.44 -11.96
N GLY A 63 15.54 9.42 -11.06
CA GLY A 63 16.52 10.51 -11.02
C GLY A 63 17.72 10.16 -10.16
N HIS A 64 18.22 11.14 -9.41
CA HIS A 64 19.33 10.92 -8.48
C HIS A 64 18.83 10.29 -7.17
N ILE A 65 19.65 9.42 -6.58
CA ILE A 65 19.42 8.92 -5.23
C ILE A 65 19.51 10.10 -4.27
N ASP A 66 18.56 10.21 -3.35
CA ASP A 66 18.57 11.28 -2.34
C ASP A 66 19.80 11.16 -1.43
N GLU A 67 20.50 12.26 -1.22
CA GLU A 67 21.75 12.27 -0.46
C GLU A 67 21.53 11.84 0.99
N ALA A 68 20.39 12.21 1.61
CA ALA A 68 20.09 11.82 2.98
C ALA A 68 19.89 10.30 3.13
N VAL A 69 19.38 9.62 2.09
CA VAL A 69 19.30 8.15 2.04
C VAL A 69 20.71 7.55 2.05
N VAL A 70 21.62 8.09 1.23
CA VAL A 70 23.03 7.62 1.17
C VAL A 70 23.74 7.89 2.49
N GLU A 71 23.59 9.08 3.07
CA GLU A 71 24.17 9.45 4.35
C GLU A 71 23.68 8.55 5.49
N ALA A 72 22.39 8.21 5.51
CA ALA A 72 21.85 7.30 6.50
C ALA A 72 22.55 5.93 6.43
N LEU A 73 22.73 5.37 5.23
CA LEU A 73 23.47 4.11 5.07
C LEU A 73 24.96 4.24 5.40
N ALA A 74 25.59 5.38 5.07
CA ALA A 74 26.99 5.63 5.41
C ALA A 74 27.23 5.65 6.93
N ARG A 75 26.19 5.97 7.73
CA ARG A 75 26.20 5.88 9.20
C ARG A 75 25.90 4.45 9.65
N ASP A 76 26.90 3.56 9.50
CA ASP A 76 26.87 2.17 9.98
C ASP A 76 25.67 1.37 9.45
N LEU A 77 25.44 1.42 8.14
CA LEU A 77 24.37 0.69 7.46
C LEU A 77 23.00 0.89 8.14
N ASN A 78 22.69 2.13 8.53
CA ASN A 78 21.43 2.46 9.18
C ASN A 78 20.27 2.45 8.17
N THR A 79 19.84 1.25 7.79
CA THR A 79 18.74 1.01 6.86
C THR A 79 17.39 1.51 7.40
N ALA A 80 17.18 1.46 8.73
CA ALA A 80 15.99 2.02 9.36
C ALA A 80 15.92 3.55 9.17
N GLY A 81 17.08 4.23 9.27
CA GLY A 81 17.21 5.65 8.92
C GLY A 81 16.97 5.91 7.44
N ALA A 82 17.54 5.09 6.55
CA ALA A 82 17.31 5.21 5.11
C ALA A 82 15.83 5.05 4.73
N LEU A 83 15.10 4.14 5.39
CA LEU A 83 13.66 3.99 5.23
C LEU A 83 12.88 5.20 5.75
N SER A 84 13.36 5.84 6.82
CA SER A 84 12.78 7.09 7.33
C SER A 84 12.93 8.24 6.33
N GLU A 85 14.07 8.31 5.62
CA GLU A 85 14.25 9.25 4.51
C GLU A 85 13.34 8.92 3.31
N CYS A 86 13.12 7.64 3.00
CA CYS A 86 12.10 7.24 2.00
C CYS A 86 10.69 7.68 2.41
N HIS A 87 10.33 7.60 3.70
CA HIS A 87 9.09 8.18 4.20
C HIS A 87 9.06 9.70 3.96
N ARG A 88 10.14 10.43 4.27
CA ARG A 88 10.21 11.88 4.02
C ARG A 88 9.95 12.21 2.54
N LEU A 89 10.60 11.50 1.62
CA LEU A 89 10.39 11.66 0.17
C LEU A 89 8.93 11.37 -0.25
N SER A 90 8.35 10.29 0.27
CA SER A 90 6.93 9.94 0.05
C SER A 90 5.98 11.02 0.55
N HIS A 91 6.26 11.67 1.69
CA HIS A 91 5.43 12.77 2.20
C HIS A 91 5.62 14.08 1.42
N ALA A 92 6.81 14.30 0.85
CA ALA A 92 7.12 15.44 0.00
C ALA A 92 6.61 15.27 -1.45
N ASP A 93 6.05 14.10 -1.78
CA ASP A 93 5.63 13.70 -3.13
C ASP A 93 6.77 13.77 -4.17
N ASP A 94 8.01 13.57 -3.72
CA ASP A 94 9.19 13.50 -4.59
C ASP A 94 9.31 12.08 -5.19
N ALA A 95 8.43 11.80 -6.14
CA ALA A 95 8.30 10.50 -6.80
C ALA A 95 9.61 10.02 -7.46
N VAL A 96 10.37 10.94 -8.05
CA VAL A 96 11.59 10.65 -8.81
C VAL A 96 12.73 10.23 -7.86
N ALA A 97 12.97 11.00 -6.79
CA ALA A 97 13.99 10.66 -5.81
C ALA A 97 13.58 9.44 -4.98
N LEU A 98 12.28 9.28 -4.68
CA LEU A 98 11.75 8.09 -4.02
C LEU A 98 12.03 6.84 -4.87
N ARG A 99 11.72 6.86 -6.18
CA ARG A 99 11.98 5.73 -7.09
C ARG A 99 13.46 5.35 -7.09
N ALA A 100 14.35 6.33 -7.27
CA ALA A 100 15.79 6.10 -7.29
C ALA A 100 16.29 5.49 -5.95
N SER A 101 15.80 6.01 -4.83
CA SER A 101 16.14 5.53 -3.49
C SER A 101 15.65 4.11 -3.22
N LEU A 102 14.43 3.76 -3.64
CA LEU A 102 13.89 2.40 -3.50
C LEU A 102 14.64 1.38 -4.36
N GLN A 103 15.02 1.76 -5.58
CA GLN A 103 15.85 0.92 -6.45
C GLN A 103 17.23 0.70 -5.83
N PHE A 104 17.85 1.76 -5.31
CA PHE A 104 19.14 1.69 -4.64
C PHE A 104 19.14 0.76 -3.41
N LEU A 105 18.07 0.79 -2.61
CA LEU A 105 17.90 -0.11 -1.45
C LEU A 105 17.56 -1.57 -1.85
N GLY A 106 17.31 -1.83 -3.13
CA GLY A 106 16.84 -3.11 -3.63
C GLY A 106 15.41 -3.43 -3.18
N LEU A 107 14.60 -2.40 -2.98
CA LEU A 107 13.18 -2.50 -2.65
C LEU A 107 12.28 -2.31 -3.86
N MET A 108 12.80 -1.88 -5.01
CA MET A 108 12.03 -1.76 -6.25
C MET A 108 12.87 -2.21 -7.44
N GLY A 109 12.24 -2.93 -8.37
CA GLY A 109 12.84 -3.24 -9.66
C GLY A 109 12.72 -2.08 -10.67
N PRO A 110 12.96 -2.35 -11.96
CA PRO A 110 12.69 -1.39 -13.02
C PRO A 110 11.21 -1.01 -13.09
N GLU A 111 10.32 -1.96 -12.83
CA GLU A 111 8.87 -1.79 -12.89
C GLU A 111 8.22 -2.09 -11.54
N ARG A 112 7.00 -1.58 -11.36
CA ARG A 112 6.16 -1.92 -10.20
C ARG A 112 5.76 -3.39 -10.26
N PRO A 113 5.97 -4.18 -9.19
CA PRO A 113 5.60 -5.59 -9.19
C PRO A 113 4.08 -5.79 -9.22
N ASP A 114 3.64 -6.88 -9.83
CA ASP A 114 2.21 -7.19 -10.01
C ASP A 114 1.45 -7.30 -8.69
N TRP A 115 2.07 -7.89 -7.67
CA TRP A 115 1.45 -8.03 -6.34
C TRP A 115 1.02 -6.67 -5.78
N ALA A 116 1.75 -5.61 -6.12
CA ALA A 116 1.52 -4.28 -5.60
C ALA A 116 0.49 -3.50 -6.40
N LYS A 117 0.17 -3.89 -7.64
CA LYS A 117 -0.80 -3.20 -8.49
C LYS A 117 -2.18 -3.28 -7.85
N ALA A 118 -2.91 -2.16 -7.85
CA ALA A 118 -4.32 -2.18 -7.46
C ALA A 118 -5.10 -3.07 -8.45
N PRO A 119 -6.09 -3.85 -7.99
CA PRO A 119 -6.96 -4.60 -8.87
C PRO A 119 -7.63 -3.66 -9.90
N SER A 120 -7.58 -4.03 -11.18
CA SER A 120 -8.26 -3.26 -12.23
C SER A 120 -9.70 -3.73 -12.33
N VAL A 121 -10.61 -3.02 -11.66
CA VAL A 121 -12.06 -3.28 -11.72
C VAL A 121 -12.78 -1.99 -12.06
N ASP A 122 -13.75 -2.08 -12.99
CA ASP A 122 -14.64 -0.98 -13.29
C ASP A 122 -15.65 -0.77 -12.16
N LEU A 123 -15.47 0.32 -11.41
CA LEU A 123 -16.34 0.71 -10.31
C LEU A 123 -17.32 1.84 -10.70
N SER A 124 -17.36 2.25 -11.98
CA SER A 124 -18.15 3.39 -12.45
C SER A 124 -19.63 3.23 -12.11
N ARG A 125 -20.20 2.03 -12.34
CA ARG A 125 -21.60 1.71 -11.98
C ARG A 125 -21.90 1.92 -10.49
N TRP A 126 -20.95 1.62 -9.62
CA TRP A 126 -21.10 1.73 -8.17
C TRP A 126 -20.97 3.18 -7.72
N ALA A 127 -20.05 3.94 -8.33
CA ALA A 127 -19.88 5.36 -8.08
C ALA A 127 -21.15 6.14 -8.48
N GLU A 128 -21.71 5.84 -9.65
CA GLU A 128 -22.98 6.41 -10.13
C GLU A 128 -24.14 6.08 -9.21
N ARG A 129 -24.30 4.80 -8.83
CA ARG A 129 -25.35 4.35 -7.91
C ARG A 129 -25.25 5.07 -6.55
N LEU A 130 -24.06 5.12 -5.96
CA LEU A 130 -23.85 5.78 -4.67
C LEU A 130 -24.08 7.29 -4.76
N SER A 131 -23.70 7.92 -5.87
CA SER A 131 -23.96 9.34 -6.14
C SER A 131 -25.45 9.64 -6.24
N ALA A 132 -26.20 8.85 -7.03
CA ALA A 132 -27.65 9.00 -7.18
C ALA A 132 -28.38 8.81 -5.84
N MET A 133 -28.00 7.79 -5.06
CA MET A 133 -28.56 7.56 -3.72
C MET A 133 -28.28 8.72 -2.77
N ARG A 134 -27.09 9.32 -2.84
CA ARG A 134 -26.73 10.49 -2.03
C ARG A 134 -27.58 11.72 -2.39
N ILE A 135 -27.84 11.97 -3.68
CA ILE A 135 -28.69 13.07 -4.12
C ILE A 135 -30.11 12.89 -3.57
N ALA A 136 -30.69 11.69 -3.72
CA ALA A 136 -32.01 11.39 -3.17
C ALA A 136 -32.05 11.49 -1.62
N ALA A 137 -30.97 11.10 -0.93
CA ALA A 137 -30.84 11.23 0.51
C ALA A 137 -30.74 12.70 0.96
N MET A 138 -30.15 13.59 0.16
CA MET A 138 -30.10 15.02 0.48
C MET A 138 -31.48 15.68 0.46
N GLU A 139 -32.38 15.21 -0.39
CA GLU A 139 -33.77 15.66 -0.49
C GLU A 139 -34.64 15.05 0.61
N SER A 140 -34.58 13.72 0.77
CA SER A 140 -35.41 12.96 1.72
C SER A 140 -34.92 12.99 3.17
N LYS A 141 -33.65 13.38 3.40
CA LYS A 141 -32.93 13.29 4.68
C LYS A 141 -32.72 11.88 5.23
N ASP A 142 -32.98 10.83 4.43
CA ASP A 142 -32.67 9.44 4.79
C ASP A 142 -31.37 8.97 4.13
N PHE A 143 -30.31 8.83 4.93
CA PHE A 143 -29.00 8.36 4.46
C PHE A 143 -28.78 6.85 4.66
N SER A 144 -29.75 6.13 5.20
CA SER A 144 -29.59 4.73 5.60
C SER A 144 -29.17 3.84 4.43
N ALA A 145 -29.70 4.11 3.23
CA ALA A 145 -29.35 3.35 2.04
C ALA A 145 -27.92 3.67 1.54
N VAL A 146 -27.48 4.92 1.65
CA VAL A 146 -26.11 5.35 1.32
C VAL A 146 -25.12 4.67 2.25
N ASP A 147 -25.41 4.68 3.56
CA ASP A 147 -24.54 4.06 4.57
C ASP A 147 -24.44 2.55 4.40
N ARG A 148 -25.55 1.87 4.07
CA ARG A 148 -25.54 0.43 3.76
C ARG A 148 -24.66 0.11 2.55
N LEU A 149 -24.82 0.82 1.43
CA LEU A 149 -24.01 0.57 0.24
C LEU A 149 -22.54 0.91 0.48
N LYS A 150 -22.27 2.02 1.18
CA LYS A 150 -20.90 2.41 1.55
C LYS A 150 -20.23 1.33 2.41
N ALA A 151 -20.92 0.83 3.43
CA ALA A 151 -20.39 -0.23 4.29
C ALA A 151 -20.09 -1.51 3.51
N ALA A 152 -20.99 -1.90 2.59
CA ALA A 152 -20.81 -3.08 1.75
C ALA A 152 -19.63 -2.93 0.76
N LEU A 153 -19.44 -1.75 0.18
CA LEU A 153 -18.27 -1.46 -0.67
C LEU A 153 -16.97 -1.53 0.13
N ILE A 154 -16.95 -0.96 1.35
CA ILE A 154 -15.79 -1.06 2.25
C ILE A 154 -15.50 -2.52 2.61
N GLU A 155 -16.53 -3.32 2.89
CA GLU A 155 -16.38 -4.75 3.20
C GLU A 155 -15.87 -5.57 2.01
N ALA A 156 -16.16 -5.13 0.79
CA ALA A 156 -15.59 -5.66 -0.44
C ALA A 156 -14.15 -5.17 -0.72
N GLY A 157 -13.54 -4.39 0.18
CA GLY A 157 -12.20 -3.84 0.02
C GLY A 157 -12.14 -2.66 -0.96
N ILE A 158 -13.18 -1.81 -1.00
CA ILE A 158 -13.21 -0.59 -1.82
C ILE A 158 -13.12 0.63 -0.90
N GLU A 159 -12.13 1.50 -1.14
CA GLU A 159 -12.09 2.82 -0.52
C GLU A 159 -13.16 3.71 -1.15
N VAL A 160 -13.99 4.31 -0.31
CA VAL A 160 -15.09 5.20 -0.72
C VAL A 160 -14.77 6.63 -0.30
N ARG A 161 -14.43 7.50 -1.24
CA ARG A 161 -14.24 8.93 -1.00
C ARG A 161 -15.43 9.72 -1.54
N MET A 162 -16.14 10.41 -0.65
CA MET A 162 -17.27 11.27 -1.02
C MET A 162 -16.90 12.72 -0.72
N SER A 163 -17.01 13.59 -1.72
CA SER A 163 -16.70 15.01 -1.60
C SER A 163 -17.83 15.87 -2.17
N LYS A 164 -17.62 17.18 -2.29
CA LYS A 164 -18.52 18.05 -3.06
C LYS A 164 -18.41 17.81 -4.56
N SER A 165 -17.27 17.33 -5.06
CA SER A 165 -17.01 17.07 -6.47
C SER A 165 -17.57 15.73 -6.97
N GLY A 166 -17.86 14.78 -6.07
CA GLY A 166 -18.50 13.52 -6.45
C GLY A 166 -18.22 12.36 -5.50
N VAL A 167 -18.35 11.15 -6.05
CA VAL A 167 -17.98 9.88 -5.43
C VAL A 167 -16.80 9.32 -6.21
N GLU A 168 -15.71 9.02 -5.51
CA GLU A 168 -14.52 8.35 -6.03
C GLU A 168 -14.39 7.00 -5.31
N LEU A 169 -14.22 5.93 -6.09
CA LEU A 169 -14.09 4.56 -5.59
C LEU A 169 -12.76 3.98 -6.06
N THR A 170 -11.97 3.44 -5.13
CA THR A 170 -10.66 2.86 -5.43
C THR A 170 -10.57 1.47 -4.81
N PRO A 171 -10.34 0.40 -5.61
CA PRO A 171 -10.14 -0.93 -5.07
C PRO A 171 -8.84 -0.98 -4.27
N GLN A 172 -8.93 -1.53 -3.06
CA GLN A 172 -7.79 -1.73 -2.19
C GLN A 172 -7.17 -3.12 -2.41
N PRO A 173 -5.98 -3.40 -1.87
CA PRO A 173 -5.33 -4.71 -2.02
C PRO A 173 -6.14 -5.90 -1.50
N ASP A 174 -6.97 -5.69 -0.49
CA ASP A 174 -7.88 -6.66 0.11
C ASP A 174 -9.23 -6.75 -0.62
N PHE A 175 -9.32 -6.15 -1.80
CA PHE A 175 -10.52 -6.18 -2.64
C PHE A 175 -10.94 -7.62 -2.96
N ASP A 176 -12.21 -7.91 -2.68
CA ASP A 176 -12.84 -9.19 -2.94
C ASP A 176 -13.89 -9.04 -4.07
N PRO A 177 -13.61 -9.54 -5.29
CA PRO A 177 -14.55 -9.43 -6.40
C PRO A 177 -15.86 -10.19 -6.15
N ALA A 178 -15.83 -11.29 -5.40
CA ALA A 178 -17.03 -12.06 -5.11
C ALA A 178 -17.99 -11.27 -4.20
N LYS A 179 -17.46 -10.53 -3.23
CA LYS A 179 -18.26 -9.62 -2.41
C LYS A 179 -18.88 -8.50 -3.23
N LEU A 180 -18.13 -7.94 -4.19
CA LEU A 180 -18.65 -6.89 -5.07
C LEU A 180 -19.76 -7.41 -6.01
N GLU A 181 -19.61 -8.63 -6.52
CA GLU A 181 -20.63 -9.30 -7.34
C GLU A 181 -21.91 -9.57 -6.54
N ALA A 182 -21.81 -9.94 -5.27
CA ALA A 182 -22.97 -10.18 -4.39
C ALA A 182 -23.82 -8.91 -4.12
N LEU A 183 -23.32 -7.72 -4.43
CA LEU A 183 -24.06 -6.46 -4.29
C LEU A 183 -24.94 -6.13 -5.51
N ALA A 184 -24.66 -6.76 -6.66
CA ALA A 184 -25.27 -6.44 -7.95
C ALA A 184 -26.72 -6.90 -8.02
#